data_AF-A0AA88IH26-F1
#
_entry.id   AF-A0AA88IH26-F1
#
_cell.length_a   1.000
_cell.length_b   1.000
_cell.length_c   1.000
_cell.angle_alpha   90.00
_cell.angle_beta   90.00
_cell.angle_gamma   90.00
#
_symmetry.space_group_name_H-M   'P 1'
#
loop_
_entity.id
_entity.type
_entity.pdbx_description
1 polymer ?
#
loop_
_entity_poly.entity_id
_entity_poly.type
_entity_poly.pdbx_seq_one_letter_code
_entity_poly.pdbx_strand_id
1 'polypeptide(L)'
;MEAKPPMNVVIEYEESPADNSDEDEDVFLYAIENNTNKSRDEALITLEVNHSLPVKFKVDTGAQANILPAKYFDALPHPPSLKQSSQKLTSYCGSKIPVRGVCELSCKHKSSKAETLPFFIVETDSVLILRFWSSIDLNIVKLVLNVSKTKTDDIISSYNDVFQGIGKLDRGCHLYLKDDPVPTAYPARRITSSLRGKLEAELKRMEEQGIIEKLNSLLMNSLFEFTF
;
A
#
# COMPACT_ATOMS: atom_id res chain seq x y z
N MET A 1 -38.05 27.96 17.42
CA MET A 1 -37.02 26.92 17.46
C MET A 1 -35.85 27.43 16.64
N GLU A 2 -34.98 28.20 17.29
CA GLU A 2 -33.80 28.80 16.65
C GLU A 2 -32.63 27.83 16.74
N ALA A 3 -31.96 27.64 15.60
CA ALA A 3 -30.80 26.78 15.48
C ALA A 3 -29.60 27.37 16.23
N LYS A 4 -28.99 26.55 17.08
CA LYS A 4 -27.80 26.89 17.87
C LYS A 4 -26.59 27.00 16.93
N PRO A 5 -25.82 28.11 16.94
CA PRO A 5 -24.61 28.23 16.14
C PRO A 5 -23.50 27.31 16.66
N PRO A 6 -22.56 26.85 15.81
CA PRO A 6 -21.50 25.95 16.21
C PRO A 6 -20.54 26.65 17.18
N MET A 7 -20.24 26.00 18.31
CA MET A 7 -19.24 26.48 19.25
C MET A 7 -17.85 26.38 18.62
N ASN A 8 -17.22 27.52 18.38
CA ASN A 8 -15.78 27.62 18.22
C ASN A 8 -15.15 27.32 19.58
N VAL A 9 -14.46 26.19 19.69
CA VAL A 9 -13.57 25.92 20.82
C VAL A 9 -12.31 26.75 20.62
N VAL A 10 -12.18 27.82 21.40
CA VAL A 10 -10.94 28.58 21.54
C VAL A 10 -10.07 27.83 22.54
N ILE A 11 -8.91 27.35 22.11
CA ILE A 11 -7.88 26.80 22.99
C ILE A 11 -6.94 27.96 23.33
N GLU A 12 -7.05 28.49 24.53
CA GLU A 12 -6.08 29.43 25.08
C GLU A 12 -4.85 28.65 25.58
N TYR A 13 -3.67 29.04 25.12
CA TYR A 13 -2.40 28.52 25.58
C TYR A 13 -1.88 29.43 26.70
N GLU A 14 -1.72 28.89 27.91
CA GLU A 14 -0.83 29.48 28.92
C GLU A 14 0.58 28.94 28.71
N GLU A 15 1.54 29.82 28.41
CA GLU A 15 2.96 29.48 28.38
C GLU A 15 3.49 29.35 29.83
N SER A 16 3.93 28.14 30.21
CA SER A 16 4.83 27.95 31.35
C SER A 16 6.29 27.98 30.89
N PRO A 17 7.23 28.52 31.69
CA PRO A 17 8.58 28.81 31.24
C PRO A 17 9.38 27.53 30.96
N ALA A 18 10.15 27.60 29.88
CA ALA A 18 11.02 26.55 29.37
C ALA A 18 11.96 25.96 30.43
N ASP A 19 11.86 24.64 30.62
CA ASP A 19 12.99 23.83 31.06
C ASP A 19 13.42 22.93 29.90
N ASN A 20 14.72 22.95 29.66
CA ASN A 20 15.33 22.71 28.36
C ASN A 20 15.91 21.28 28.35
N SER A 21 15.15 20.32 27.82
CA SER A 21 15.68 19.04 27.35
C SER A 21 14.78 18.49 26.25
N ASP A 22 15.06 18.86 25.01
CA ASP A 22 14.48 18.27 23.82
C ASP A 22 14.94 16.80 23.70
N GLU A 23 14.22 15.89 24.36
CA GLU A 23 14.08 14.52 23.89
C GLU A 23 12.69 14.45 23.26
N ASP A 24 12.64 14.55 21.93
CA ASP A 24 11.42 14.30 21.16
C ASP A 24 10.93 12.87 21.48
N GLU A 25 9.97 12.75 22.40
CA GLU A 25 9.26 11.49 22.62
C GLU A 25 8.41 11.22 21.37
N ASP A 26 8.96 10.42 20.46
CA ASP A 26 8.22 9.88 19.32
C ASP A 26 6.92 9.21 19.83
N VAL A 27 5.77 9.77 19.46
CA VAL A 27 4.46 9.19 19.80
C VAL A 27 4.20 8.00 18.88
N PHE A 28 4.27 6.80 19.44
CA PHE A 28 4.12 5.54 18.71
C PHE A 28 2.69 4.97 18.80
N LEU A 29 2.00 4.90 17.66
CA LEU A 29 0.64 4.36 17.54
C LEU A 29 0.68 2.92 16.97
N TYR A 30 0.23 1.91 17.73
CA TYR A 30 0.26 0.51 17.22
C TYR A 30 -0.95 -0.36 17.58
N ALA A 31 -1.69 -0.10 18.67
CA ALA A 31 -2.75 -0.99 19.12
C ALA A 31 -4.11 -0.29 19.19
N ILE A 32 -5.12 -0.91 18.57
CA ILE A 32 -6.53 -0.60 18.81
C ILE A 32 -7.07 -1.69 19.73
N GLU A 33 -7.38 -1.36 20.98
CA GLU A 33 -8.06 -2.28 21.89
C GLU A 33 -9.54 -2.38 21.53
N ASN A 34 -9.90 -3.41 20.76
CA ASN A 34 -11.30 -3.73 20.46
C ASN A 34 -11.80 -4.86 21.36
N ASN A 35 -12.85 -4.60 22.13
CA ASN A 35 -13.49 -5.55 23.03
C ASN A 35 -14.37 -6.60 22.31
N THR A 36 -14.13 -6.84 21.01
CA THR A 36 -14.95 -7.72 20.14
C THR A 36 -14.09 -8.81 19.49
N ASN A 37 -14.41 -10.06 19.78
CA ASN A 37 -13.61 -11.29 19.58
C ASN A 37 -13.32 -11.76 18.13
N LYS A 38 -13.36 -10.91 17.10
CA LYS A 38 -13.00 -11.30 15.72
C LYS A 38 -12.28 -10.19 14.98
N SER A 39 -11.05 -9.92 15.39
CA SER A 39 -10.16 -9.02 14.66
C SER A 39 -9.35 -9.81 13.62
N ARG A 40 -9.30 -9.30 12.38
CA ARG A 40 -8.39 -9.75 11.31
C ARG A 40 -7.03 -9.03 11.40
N ASP A 41 -6.76 -8.35 12.51
CA ASP A 41 -5.65 -7.38 12.61
C ASP A 41 -4.33 -8.05 13.00
N GLU A 42 -4.37 -9.33 13.41
CA GLU A 42 -3.17 -10.10 13.77
C GLU A 42 -2.98 -11.35 12.90
N ALA A 43 -1.75 -11.52 12.41
CA ALA A 43 -1.33 -12.73 11.70
C ALA A 43 -0.91 -13.82 12.71
N LEU A 44 -1.87 -14.62 13.17
CA LEU A 44 -1.62 -15.77 14.05
C LEU A 44 -1.51 -17.07 13.24
N ILE A 45 -0.45 -17.83 13.48
CA ILE A 45 -0.22 -19.14 12.84
C ILE A 45 0.08 -20.22 13.88
N THR A 46 -0.16 -21.48 13.52
CA THR A 46 0.22 -22.63 14.35
C THR A 46 1.45 -23.31 13.75
N LEU A 47 2.49 -23.47 14.57
CA LEU A 47 3.69 -24.23 14.26
C LEU A 47 3.68 -25.54 15.03
N GLU A 48 4.21 -26.58 14.42
CA GLU A 48 4.60 -27.81 15.11
C GLU A 48 5.99 -27.60 15.71
N VAL A 49 6.06 -27.52 17.04
CA VAL A 49 7.29 -27.33 17.82
C VAL A 49 7.73 -28.68 18.39
N ASN A 50 9.03 -28.96 18.36
CA ASN A 50 9.62 -30.22 18.85
C ASN A 50 8.86 -31.46 18.32
N HIS A 51 8.62 -31.50 17.00
CA HIS A 51 8.05 -32.60 16.22
C HIS A 51 6.56 -32.93 16.40
N SER A 52 5.86 -32.36 17.38
CA SER A 52 4.42 -32.66 17.51
C SER A 52 3.60 -31.66 18.32
N LEU A 53 4.23 -30.68 18.99
CA LEU A 53 3.51 -29.75 19.84
C LEU A 53 2.93 -28.60 19.00
N PRO A 54 1.60 -28.48 18.85
CA PRO A 54 1.02 -27.34 18.14
C PRO A 54 1.06 -26.09 19.02
N VAL A 55 1.80 -25.07 18.57
CA VAL A 55 1.97 -23.82 19.30
C VAL A 55 1.60 -22.64 18.40
N LYS A 56 0.81 -21.71 18.92
CA LYS A 56 0.35 -20.53 18.18
C LYS A 56 1.34 -19.37 18.35
N PHE A 57 1.81 -18.82 17.24
CA PHE A 57 2.70 -17.66 17.18
C PHE A 57 2.02 -16.51 16.44
N LYS A 58 2.29 -15.28 16.90
CA LYS A 58 2.05 -14.07 16.12
C LYS A 58 3.25 -13.86 15.19
N VAL A 59 2.96 -13.74 13.90
CA VAL A 59 3.95 -13.35 12.89
C VAL A 59 4.17 -11.85 13.02
N ASP A 60 5.38 -11.46 13.37
CA ASP A 60 5.79 -10.07 13.48
C ASP A 60 6.99 -9.82 12.56
N THR A 61 6.71 -9.23 11.40
CA THR A 61 7.74 -8.88 10.42
C THR A 61 8.58 -7.68 10.85
N GLY A 62 8.17 -6.93 11.87
CA GLY A 62 8.96 -5.86 12.49
C GLY A 62 9.94 -6.37 13.54
N ALA A 63 9.72 -7.58 14.08
CA ALA A 63 10.59 -8.16 15.09
C ALA A 63 11.88 -8.74 14.50
N GLN A 64 13.01 -8.47 15.17
CA GLN A 64 14.33 -9.01 14.82
C GLN A 64 14.65 -10.36 15.50
N ALA A 65 13.91 -10.71 16.55
CA ALA A 65 14.13 -11.89 17.39
C ALA A 65 12.83 -12.69 17.56
N ASN A 66 12.93 -14.02 17.60
CA ASN A 66 11.79 -14.84 18.03
C ASN A 66 11.70 -14.79 19.55
N ILE A 67 10.49 -14.62 20.06
CA ILE A 67 10.25 -14.44 21.49
C ILE A 67 9.36 -15.58 22.00
N LEU A 68 9.82 -16.24 23.04
CA LEU A 68 9.06 -17.22 23.79
C LEU A 68 9.00 -16.77 25.26
N PRO A 69 7.82 -16.36 25.78
CA PRO A 69 7.71 -16.03 27.18
C PRO A 69 8.03 -17.24 28.08
N ALA A 70 8.68 -17.00 29.23
CA ALA A 70 9.17 -18.05 30.12
C ALA A 70 8.09 -19.08 30.51
N LYS A 71 6.85 -18.63 30.75
CA LYS A 71 5.70 -19.51 31.04
C LYS A 71 5.44 -20.57 29.98
N TYR A 72 5.68 -20.26 28.70
CA TYR A 72 5.51 -21.23 27.60
C TYR A 72 6.70 -22.16 27.50
N PHE A 73 7.90 -21.65 27.75
CA PHE A 73 9.11 -22.47 27.79
C PHE A 73 9.06 -23.51 28.91
N ASP A 74 8.70 -23.10 30.13
CA ASP A 74 8.61 -23.99 31.29
C ASP A 74 7.51 -25.05 31.13
N ALA A 75 6.51 -24.78 30.28
CA ALA A 75 5.44 -25.72 29.93
C ALA A 75 5.81 -26.67 28.78
N LEU A 76 6.97 -26.52 28.13
CA LEU A 76 7.38 -27.42 27.06
C LEU A 76 7.65 -28.84 27.61
N PRO A 77 7.23 -29.88 26.88
CA PRO A 77 7.67 -31.23 27.20
C PRO A 77 9.17 -31.33 26.90
N HIS A 78 9.97 -31.58 27.94
CA HIS A 78 11.44 -31.65 27.86
C HIS A 78 12.07 -30.36 27.30
N PRO A 79 12.04 -29.25 28.05
CA PRO A 79 12.59 -27.99 27.58
C PRO A 79 14.11 -28.13 27.37
N PRO A 80 14.66 -27.62 26.25
CA PRO A 80 16.09 -27.66 25.98
C PRO A 80 16.86 -26.77 26.96
N SER A 81 18.15 -27.06 27.17
CA SER A 81 19.00 -26.21 28.01
C SER A 81 19.14 -24.80 27.44
N LEU A 82 19.04 -23.80 28.31
CA LEU A 82 19.24 -22.40 27.94
C LEU A 82 20.72 -22.07 27.83
N LYS A 83 21.07 -21.33 26.79
CA LYS A 83 22.38 -20.69 26.62
C LYS A 83 22.29 -19.24 27.06
N GLN A 84 23.34 -18.74 27.71
CA GLN A 84 23.44 -17.31 28.01
C GLN A 84 23.60 -16.52 26.71
N SER A 85 22.89 -15.40 26.59
CA SER A 85 23.04 -14.47 25.46
C SER A 85 23.67 -13.17 25.93
N SER A 86 24.61 -12.65 25.13
CA SER A 86 25.16 -11.29 25.29
C SER A 86 24.30 -10.24 24.59
N GLN A 87 23.30 -10.66 23.81
CA GLN A 87 22.42 -9.77 23.05
C GLN A 87 21.39 -9.12 23.99
N LYS A 88 21.20 -7.81 23.84
CA LYS A 88 20.20 -7.04 24.58
C LYS A 88 18.94 -6.93 23.74
N LEU A 89 17.80 -7.27 24.32
CA LEU A 89 16.50 -7.04 23.69
C LEU A 89 15.91 -5.74 24.20
N THR A 90 15.41 -4.95 23.26
CA THR A 90 14.71 -3.70 23.52
C THR A 90 13.35 -3.80 22.86
N SER A 91 12.30 -3.49 23.61
CA SER A 91 10.95 -3.33 23.07
C SER A 91 10.91 -2.15 22.10
N TYR A 92 9.82 -2.07 21.35
CA TYR A 92 9.62 -0.96 20.43
C TYR A 92 9.67 0.41 21.13
N CYS A 93 9.13 0.51 22.35
CA CYS A 93 9.12 1.74 23.16
C CYS A 93 10.46 2.01 23.89
N GLY A 94 11.59 1.46 23.43
CA GLY A 94 12.91 1.70 24.03
C GLY A 94 13.17 0.98 25.37
N SER A 95 12.16 0.34 25.97
CA SER A 95 12.32 -0.37 27.25
C SER A 95 13.08 -1.69 27.07
N LYS A 96 14.02 -1.98 27.98
CA LYS A 96 14.80 -3.24 27.99
C LYS A 96 13.90 -4.41 28.35
N ILE A 97 14.02 -5.51 27.61
CA ILE A 97 13.31 -6.76 27.87
C ILE A 97 14.25 -7.72 28.61
N PRO A 98 13.93 -8.15 29.85
CA PRO A 98 14.71 -9.15 30.57
C PRO A 98 14.72 -10.50 29.83
N VAL A 99 15.92 -11.02 29.57
CA VAL A 99 16.15 -12.31 28.90
C VAL A 99 16.65 -13.31 29.92
N ARG A 100 15.94 -14.43 30.08
CA ARG A 100 16.36 -15.59 30.88
C ARG A 100 17.43 -16.43 30.16
N GLY A 101 17.36 -16.49 28.84
CA GLY A 101 18.34 -17.18 28.01
C GLY A 101 17.87 -17.35 26.56
N VAL A 102 18.63 -18.12 25.78
CA VAL A 102 18.28 -18.46 24.40
C VAL A 102 18.28 -19.98 24.25
N CYS A 103 17.30 -20.52 23.53
CA CYS A 103 17.27 -21.91 23.13
C CYS A 103 16.99 -22.06 21.63
N GLU A 104 17.23 -23.25 21.12
CA GLU A 104 16.87 -23.62 19.75
C GLU A 104 15.68 -24.58 19.80
N LEU A 105 14.66 -24.34 18.96
CA LEU A 105 13.48 -25.18 18.84
C LEU A 105 13.30 -25.61 17.39
N SER A 106 13.01 -26.89 17.18
CA SER A 106 12.62 -27.39 15.86
C SER A 106 11.18 -26.98 15.59
N CYS A 107 10.96 -26.22 14.53
CA CYS A 107 9.67 -25.66 14.14
C CYS A 107 9.32 -26.07 12.72
N LYS A 108 8.05 -26.41 12.48
CA LYS A 108 7.54 -26.72 11.15
C LYS A 108 6.19 -26.07 10.92
N HIS A 109 5.98 -25.52 9.73
CA HIS A 109 4.72 -24.95 9.31
C HIS A 109 4.10 -25.79 8.18
N LYS A 110 3.01 -26.51 8.47
CA LYS A 110 2.30 -27.35 7.50
C LYS A 110 3.27 -28.32 6.79
N SER A 111 3.33 -28.27 5.46
CA SER A 111 4.18 -29.10 4.61
C SER A 111 5.59 -28.51 4.41
N SER A 112 5.97 -27.44 5.13
CA SER A 112 7.33 -26.91 5.06
C SER A 112 8.34 -27.94 5.58
N LYS A 113 9.61 -27.75 5.20
CA LYS A 113 10.72 -28.37 5.91
C LYS A 113 10.73 -27.89 7.36
N ALA A 114 11.12 -28.77 8.28
CA ALA A 114 11.36 -28.39 9.67
C ALA A 114 12.66 -27.60 9.76
N GLU A 115 12.63 -26.48 10.45
CA GLU A 115 13.78 -25.59 10.65
C GLU A 115 14.07 -25.45 12.14
N THR A 116 15.35 -25.39 12.49
CA THR A 116 15.80 -25.15 13.87
C THR A 116 15.96 -23.64 14.06
N LEU A 117 15.13 -23.05 14.93
CA LEU A 117 15.05 -21.61 15.10
C LEU A 117 15.49 -21.19 16.51
N PRO A 118 16.26 -20.09 16.65
CA PRO A 118 16.62 -19.55 17.95
C PRO A 118 15.45 -18.74 18.55
N PHE A 119 15.17 -18.95 19.84
CA PHE A 119 14.17 -18.23 20.62
C PHE A 119 14.82 -17.62 21.85
N PHE A 120 14.52 -16.34 22.09
CA PHE A 120 14.82 -15.70 23.36
C PHE A 120 13.71 -16.02 24.36
N ILE A 121 14.12 -16.51 25.52
CA ILE A 121 13.25 -16.75 26.64
C ILE A 121 13.21 -15.48 27.49
N VAL A 122 12.03 -14.89 27.63
CA VAL A 122 11.85 -13.58 28.25
C VAL A 122 10.81 -13.63 29.35
N GLU A 123 11.00 -12.78 30.37
CA GLU A 123 10.05 -12.64 31.48
C GLU A 123 8.98 -11.61 31.11
N THR A 124 7.96 -12.05 30.39
CA THR A 124 6.83 -11.21 29.93
C THR A 124 5.55 -12.03 29.81
N ASP A 125 4.41 -11.34 29.74
CA ASP A 125 3.12 -11.95 29.46
C ASP A 125 2.68 -11.85 27.99
N SER A 126 3.54 -11.32 27.11
CA SER A 126 3.25 -11.14 25.69
C SER A 126 2.85 -12.44 24.98
N VAL A 127 2.26 -12.28 23.79
CA VAL A 127 2.12 -13.38 22.83
C VAL A 127 3.49 -13.88 22.36
N LEU A 128 3.55 -15.11 21.85
CA LEU A 128 4.75 -15.66 21.24
C LEU A 128 4.98 -14.99 19.88
N ILE A 129 6.21 -14.58 19.62
CA ILE A 129 6.56 -13.84 18.40
C ILE A 129 7.42 -14.71 17.49
N LEU A 130 7.01 -14.83 16.23
CA LEU A 130 7.82 -15.34 15.14
C LEU A 130 8.36 -14.16 14.32
N ARG A 131 9.68 -14.01 14.32
CA ARG A 131 10.41 -12.92 13.65
C ARG A 131 10.33 -13.02 12.13
N PHE A 132 10.69 -11.93 11.46
CA PHE A 132 10.69 -11.82 10.01
C PHE A 132 11.41 -12.98 9.30
N TRP A 133 12.71 -13.18 9.56
CA TRP A 133 13.50 -14.20 8.85
C TRP A 133 13.02 -15.62 9.11
N SER A 134 12.63 -15.94 10.34
CA SER A 134 12.04 -17.25 10.64
C SER A 134 10.70 -17.47 9.91
N SER A 135 9.95 -16.40 9.66
CA SER A 135 8.75 -16.46 8.85
C SER A 135 9.04 -16.69 7.36
N ILE A 136 10.18 -16.21 6.86
CA ILE A 136 10.68 -16.53 5.50
C ILE A 136 11.13 -17.99 5.43
N ASP A 137 11.96 -18.44 6.39
CA ASP A 137 12.54 -19.79 6.43
C ASP A 137 11.45 -20.87 6.46
N LEU A 138 10.37 -20.62 7.20
CA LEU A 138 9.20 -21.50 7.30
C LEU A 138 8.18 -21.31 6.16
N ASN A 139 8.50 -20.50 5.14
CA ASN A 139 7.65 -20.20 3.98
C ASN A 139 6.25 -19.67 4.38
N ILE A 140 6.18 -18.83 5.42
CA ILE A 140 4.98 -18.14 5.88
C ILE A 140 4.87 -16.77 5.19
N VAL A 141 6.00 -16.06 5.10
CA VAL A 141 6.11 -14.76 4.44
C VAL A 141 6.95 -14.93 3.18
N LYS A 142 6.59 -14.22 2.10
CA LYS A 142 7.36 -14.15 0.87
C LYS A 142 7.83 -12.71 0.66
N LEU A 143 9.14 -12.49 0.69
CA LEU A 143 9.71 -11.18 0.41
C LEU A 143 9.85 -11.01 -1.12
N VAL A 144 9.12 -10.04 -1.69
CA VAL A 144 9.19 -9.71 -3.12
C VAL A 144 9.82 -8.33 -3.25
N LEU A 145 11.12 -8.29 -3.55
CA LEU A 145 11.89 -7.05 -3.69
C LEU A 145 11.92 -6.47 -5.11
N ASN A 146 11.51 -7.27 -6.09
CA ASN A 146 11.51 -6.87 -7.49
C ASN A 146 10.14 -7.14 -8.08
N VAL A 147 9.50 -6.09 -8.55
CA VAL A 147 8.45 -6.21 -9.57
C VAL A 147 9.20 -6.16 -10.88
N SER A 148 9.66 -7.32 -11.36
CA SER A 148 10.15 -7.39 -12.74
C SER A 148 9.05 -6.80 -13.62
N LYS A 149 9.39 -5.87 -14.51
CA LYS A 149 8.47 -5.53 -15.62
C LYS A 149 8.05 -6.87 -16.20
N THR A 150 6.77 -7.19 -16.07
CA THR A 150 6.20 -8.35 -16.75
C THR A 150 6.54 -8.24 -18.23
N LYS A 151 6.31 -9.30 -19.01
CA LYS A 151 6.41 -9.24 -20.47
C LYS A 151 5.34 -8.32 -21.08
N THR A 152 5.25 -7.06 -20.65
CA THR A 152 4.50 -6.00 -21.30
C THR A 152 4.98 -5.83 -22.72
N ASP A 153 6.24 -6.14 -23.01
CA ASP A 153 6.76 -6.14 -24.39
C ASP A 153 6.01 -7.16 -25.27
N ASP A 154 5.58 -8.31 -24.72
CA ASP A 154 4.76 -9.29 -25.45
C ASP A 154 3.35 -8.73 -25.75
N ILE A 155 2.76 -7.96 -24.83
CA ILE A 155 1.43 -7.35 -25.01
C ILE A 155 1.52 -6.16 -25.99
N ILE A 156 2.53 -5.30 -25.83
CA ILE A 156 2.77 -4.13 -26.66
C ILE A 156 3.13 -4.56 -28.09
N SER A 157 3.85 -5.67 -28.26
CA SER A 157 4.11 -6.25 -29.58
C SER A 157 2.88 -6.93 -30.17
N SER A 158 2.09 -7.65 -29.37
CA SER A 158 0.88 -8.35 -29.84
C SER A 158 -0.27 -7.40 -30.22
N TYR A 159 -0.31 -6.20 -29.64
CA TYR A 159 -1.35 -5.19 -29.89
C TYR A 159 -0.75 -3.84 -30.29
N ASN A 160 0.33 -3.87 -31.07
CA ASN A 160 1.05 -2.66 -31.44
C ASN A 160 0.15 -1.62 -32.11
N ASP A 161 -0.79 -2.08 -32.94
CA ASP A 161 -1.78 -1.29 -33.65
C ASP A 161 -2.66 -0.43 -32.74
N VAL A 162 -3.03 -0.93 -31.55
CA VAL A 162 -3.82 -0.19 -30.55
C VAL A 162 -3.02 0.97 -29.94
N PHE A 163 -1.70 0.87 -29.94
CA PHE A 163 -0.79 1.86 -29.36
C PHE A 163 -0.18 2.81 -30.41
N GLN A 164 -0.61 2.74 -31.68
CA GLN A 164 -0.14 3.63 -32.74
C GLN A 164 -1.25 4.59 -33.21
N GLY A 165 -0.89 5.86 -33.39
CA GLY A 165 -1.79 6.88 -33.93
C GLY A 165 -2.88 7.35 -32.96
N ILE A 166 -3.85 8.09 -33.49
CA ILE A 166 -4.99 8.67 -32.72
C ILE A 166 -6.20 7.72 -32.71
N GLY A 167 -6.22 6.72 -33.61
CA GLY A 167 -7.38 5.84 -33.84
C GLY A 167 -8.49 6.53 -34.64
N LYS A 168 -9.35 5.73 -35.29
CA LYS A 168 -10.58 6.16 -35.95
C LYS A 168 -11.67 5.14 -35.65
N LEU A 169 -12.85 5.61 -35.25
CA LEU A 169 -14.00 4.73 -35.09
C LEU A 169 -14.38 4.17 -36.47
N ASP A 170 -14.51 2.85 -36.56
CA ASP A 170 -14.87 2.11 -37.77
C ASP A 170 -16.37 2.16 -38.06
N ARG A 171 -17.15 2.73 -37.14
CA ARG A 171 -18.60 2.85 -37.20
C ARG A 171 -19.02 4.29 -37.02
N GLY A 172 -20.06 4.66 -37.76
CA GLY A 172 -20.65 5.98 -37.60
C GLY A 172 -21.28 6.16 -36.22
N CYS A 173 -21.10 7.35 -35.66
CA CYS A 173 -21.73 7.73 -34.40
C CYS A 173 -23.02 8.50 -34.67
N HIS A 174 -24.12 8.11 -34.01
CA HIS A 174 -25.36 8.88 -34.03
C HIS A 174 -25.39 9.84 -32.85
N LEU A 175 -25.23 11.13 -33.14
CA LEU A 175 -25.32 12.21 -32.15
C LEU A 175 -26.76 12.69 -32.06
N TYR A 176 -27.37 12.59 -30.87
CA TYR A 176 -28.71 13.13 -30.63
C TYR A 176 -28.61 14.60 -30.20
N LEU A 177 -29.23 15.49 -30.96
CA LEU A 177 -29.41 16.88 -30.55
C LEU A 177 -30.60 16.98 -29.60
N LYS A 178 -30.58 17.97 -28.71
CA LYS A 178 -31.77 18.35 -27.95
C LYS A 178 -32.80 18.95 -28.89
N ASP A 179 -34.07 18.89 -28.50
CA ASP A 179 -35.14 19.58 -29.19
C ASP A 179 -34.83 21.09 -29.29
N ASP A 180 -35.03 21.65 -30.48
CA ASP A 180 -34.82 23.06 -30.82
C ASP A 180 -33.41 23.60 -30.50
N PRO A 181 -32.34 23.02 -31.09
CA PRO A 181 -30.97 23.42 -30.78
C PRO A 181 -30.66 24.80 -31.37
N VAL A 182 -30.17 25.72 -30.54
CA VAL A 182 -29.72 27.05 -31.00
C VAL A 182 -28.23 26.99 -31.36
N PRO A 183 -27.85 27.09 -32.65
CA PRO A 183 -26.44 27.07 -33.05
C PRO A 183 -25.74 28.31 -32.51
N THR A 184 -24.62 28.12 -31.81
CA THR A 184 -23.80 29.22 -31.30
C THR A 184 -22.42 29.18 -31.94
N ALA A 185 -22.09 30.21 -32.72
CA ALA A 185 -20.75 30.40 -33.25
C ALA A 185 -19.89 31.15 -32.24
N TYR A 186 -18.88 30.49 -31.68
CA TYR A 186 -17.91 31.14 -30.81
C TYR A 186 -16.79 31.79 -31.63
N PRO A 187 -16.39 33.04 -31.32
CA PRO A 187 -15.24 33.64 -31.96
C PRO A 187 -13.96 32.86 -31.62
N ALA A 188 -13.01 32.83 -32.55
CA ALA A 188 -11.71 32.21 -32.32
C ALA A 188 -11.02 32.85 -31.08
N ARG A 189 -10.48 32.01 -30.18
CA ARG A 189 -9.80 32.51 -28.98
C ARG A 189 -8.53 33.28 -29.38
N ARG A 190 -8.30 34.43 -28.74
CA ARG A 190 -7.05 35.19 -28.90
C ARG A 190 -5.89 34.39 -28.31
N ILE A 191 -4.81 34.26 -29.08
CA ILE A 191 -3.56 33.62 -28.64
C ILE A 191 -2.40 34.62 -28.73
N THR A 192 -1.37 34.40 -27.92
CA THR A 192 -0.14 35.22 -27.95
C THR A 192 0.59 35.05 -29.28
N SER A 193 1.32 36.08 -29.72
CA SER A 193 2.09 36.04 -30.96
C SER A 193 3.10 34.88 -30.99
N SER A 194 3.65 34.51 -29.83
CA SER A 194 4.59 33.40 -29.66
C SER A 194 4.00 32.01 -29.96
N LEU A 195 2.67 31.85 -29.85
CA LEU A 195 1.99 30.57 -30.08
C LEU A 195 1.41 30.44 -31.49
N ARG A 196 1.33 31.52 -32.28
CA ARG A 196 0.71 31.51 -33.60
C ARG A 196 1.34 30.49 -34.55
N GLY A 197 2.67 30.51 -34.69
CA GLY A 197 3.36 29.57 -35.57
C GLY A 197 3.21 28.12 -35.14
N LYS A 198 3.20 27.84 -33.82
CA LYS A 198 2.97 26.49 -33.29
C LYS A 198 1.56 26.00 -33.56
N LEU A 199 0.56 26.87 -33.37
CA LEU A 199 -0.84 26.52 -33.64
C LEU A 199 -1.06 26.27 -35.13
N GLU A 200 -0.52 27.12 -36.00
CA GLU A 200 -0.63 26.95 -37.46
C GLU A 200 -0.01 25.63 -37.93
N ALA A 201 1.18 25.30 -37.44
CA ALA A 201 1.84 24.03 -37.74
C ALA A 201 1.02 22.83 -37.27
N GLU A 202 0.43 22.90 -36.08
CA GLU A 202 -0.39 21.81 -35.53
C GLU A 202 -1.70 21.64 -36.29
N LEU A 203 -2.37 22.73 -36.66
CA LEU A 203 -3.59 22.67 -37.48
C LEU A 203 -3.31 22.04 -38.84
N LYS A 204 -2.21 22.43 -39.50
CA LYS A 204 -1.78 21.82 -40.78
C LYS A 204 -1.48 20.33 -40.62
N ARG A 205 -0.79 19.95 -39.54
CA ARG A 205 -0.48 18.55 -39.21
C ARG A 205 -1.76 17.73 -39.02
N MET A 206 -2.75 18.27 -38.30
CA MET A 206 -4.03 17.59 -38.06
C MET A 206 -4.87 17.47 -39.35
N GLU A 207 -4.83 18.48 -40.22
CA GLU A 207 -5.49 18.45 -41.53
C GLU A 207 -4.85 17.40 -42.46
N GLU A 208 -3.50 17.37 -42.53
CA GLU A 208 -2.75 16.35 -43.28
C GLU A 208 -3.00 14.92 -42.77
N GLN A 209 -3.26 14.76 -41.46
CA GLN A 209 -3.63 13.48 -40.85
C GLN A 209 -5.12 13.13 -40.97
N GLY A 210 -5.94 14.01 -41.56
CA GLY A 210 -7.38 13.81 -41.69
C GLY A 210 -8.14 13.81 -40.35
N ILE A 211 -7.56 14.42 -39.31
CA ILE A 211 -8.19 14.56 -37.99
C ILE A 211 -9.21 15.69 -38.00
N ILE A 212 -8.91 16.76 -38.73
CA ILE A 212 -9.80 17.91 -38.95
C ILE A 212 -9.89 18.21 -40.44
N GLU A 213 -10.96 18.88 -40.83
CA GLU A 213 -11.15 19.36 -42.20
C GLU A 213 -11.47 20.86 -42.21
N LYS A 214 -11.05 21.53 -43.27
CA LYS A 214 -11.37 22.94 -43.48
C LYS A 214 -12.78 23.09 -44.03
N LEU A 215 -13.63 23.75 -43.26
CA LEU A 215 -14.98 24.11 -43.71
C LEU A 215 -14.92 25.25 -44.74
N ASN A 216 -15.54 25.03 -45.90
CA ASN A 216 -15.76 26.07 -46.91
C ASN A 216 -17.19 26.62 -46.77
N SER A 217 -17.33 27.95 -46.76
CA SER A 217 -18.57 28.68 -46.42
C SER A 217 -19.78 28.39 -47.33
N LEU A 218 -19.61 27.71 -48.46
CA LEU A 218 -20.68 27.34 -49.40
C LEU A 218 -21.50 26.10 -48.95
N LEU A 219 -21.06 25.37 -47.93
CA LEU A 219 -21.71 24.14 -47.43
C LEU A 219 -22.65 24.36 -46.23
N MET A 220 -22.77 25.59 -45.72
CA MET A 220 -23.57 25.86 -44.51
C MET A 220 -25.08 25.67 -44.69
N ASN A 221 -25.61 25.66 -45.92
CA ASN A 221 -27.05 25.55 -46.16
C ASN A 221 -27.58 24.11 -46.35
N SER A 222 -26.73 23.08 -46.28
CA SER A 222 -27.17 21.68 -46.47
C SER A 222 -26.63 20.67 -45.46
N LEU A 223 -25.94 21.10 -44.40
CA LEU A 223 -25.24 20.20 -43.48
C LEU A 223 -25.84 20.26 -42.06
N PHE A 224 -26.99 19.63 -41.89
CA PHE A 224 -27.42 19.11 -40.57
C PHE A 224 -27.56 17.57 -40.58
N GLU A 225 -26.90 16.90 -41.52
CA GLU A 225 -26.61 15.46 -41.41
C GLU A 225 -25.09 15.29 -41.31
N PHE A 226 -24.57 15.36 -40.08
CA PHE A 226 -23.20 14.92 -39.80
C PHE A 226 -23.19 13.40 -39.75
N THR A 227 -22.74 12.78 -40.84
CA THR A 227 -22.38 11.36 -40.83
C THR A 227 -20.86 11.31 -40.72
N PHE A 228 -20.35 10.91 -39.54
CA PHE A 228 -18.95 10.54 -39.35
C PHE A 228 -18.75 9.06 -39.63
#